data_AF-A0A1Y1YYB6-F1
#
_entry.id   AF-A0A1Y1YYB6-F1
#
_cell.length_a   1.000
_cell.length_b   1.000
_cell.length_c   1.000
_cell.angle_alpha   90.00
_cell.angle_beta   90.00
_cell.angle_gamma   90.00
#
_symmetry.space_group_name_H-M   'P 1'
#
loop_
_entity.id
_entity.type
_entity.pdbx_description
1 polymer ?
#
loop_
_entity_poly.entity_id
_entity_poly.type
_entity_poly.pdbx_seq_one_letter_code
_entity_poly.pdbx_strand_id
1 'polypeptide(L)'
;MSGPPPSRLVLLSALDTCAKGDKVRFLGCVDEYVVEDATLCLKHRYPASAPPKTARVNVRHVLESVKARELDVGSWLNVIGYVELRKEAGIFVQAVAVWDAGDVDLEAYGRAVDARNAAG
;
A
#
# COMPACT_ATOMS: atom_id res chain seq x y z
N MET A 1 -24.64 9.73 -12.13
CA MET A 1 -23.20 9.48 -12.33
C MET A 1 -22.69 8.72 -11.12
N SER A 2 -22.23 7.49 -11.29
CA SER A 2 -21.67 6.70 -10.17
C SER A 2 -20.27 7.22 -9.85
N GLY A 3 -19.98 7.45 -8.58
CA GLY A 3 -18.65 7.87 -8.11
C GLY A 3 -17.58 6.79 -8.33
N PRO A 4 -16.31 7.09 -8.01
CA PRO A 4 -15.25 6.10 -8.09
C PRO A 4 -15.56 4.89 -7.20
N PRO A 5 -15.13 3.67 -7.58
CA PRO A 5 -15.43 2.47 -6.83
C PRO A 5 -14.88 2.54 -5.38
N PRO A 6 -15.47 1.78 -4.44
CA PRO A 6 -14.91 1.63 -3.11
C PRO A 6 -13.55 0.92 -3.16
N SER A 7 -12.64 1.27 -2.26
CA SER A 7 -11.37 0.57 -2.13
C SER A 7 -11.54 -0.75 -1.37
N ARG A 8 -10.87 -1.82 -1.82
CA ARG A 8 -10.79 -3.10 -1.11
C ARG A 8 -9.61 -3.12 -0.15
N LEU A 9 -9.86 -3.41 1.14
CA LEU A 9 -8.79 -3.57 2.13
C LEU A 9 -8.08 -4.90 1.89
N VAL A 10 -6.76 -4.86 1.69
CA VAL A 10 -5.93 -6.03 1.40
C VAL A 10 -4.62 -5.98 2.17
N LEU A 11 -4.01 -7.15 2.38
CA LEU A 11 -2.62 -7.23 2.80
C LEU A 11 -1.71 -6.82 1.63
N LEU A 12 -0.55 -6.24 1.96
CA LEU A 12 0.47 -5.91 0.95
C LEU A 12 0.89 -7.16 0.17
N SER A 13 0.97 -8.30 0.85
CA SER A 13 1.30 -9.60 0.25
C SER A 13 0.26 -10.13 -0.72
N ALA A 14 -0.98 -9.64 -0.68
CA ALA A 14 -2.06 -10.04 -1.58
C ALA A 14 -2.19 -9.11 -2.80
N LEU A 15 -1.39 -8.04 -2.89
CA LEU A 15 -1.46 -7.10 -4.01
C LEU A 15 -1.08 -7.74 -5.36
N ASP A 16 -0.25 -8.78 -5.36
CA ASP A 16 0.13 -9.54 -6.56
C ASP A 16 -1.03 -10.35 -7.16
N THR A 17 -2.07 -10.65 -6.37
CA THR A 17 -3.30 -11.32 -6.82
C THR A 17 -4.40 -10.36 -7.24
N CYS A 18 -4.20 -9.05 -7.07
CA CYS A 18 -5.18 -8.03 -7.44
C CYS A 18 -5.15 -7.76 -8.95
N ALA A 19 -6.30 -7.47 -9.54
CA ALA A 19 -6.39 -7.16 -10.96
C ALA A 19 -5.93 -5.73 -11.25
N LYS A 20 -5.46 -5.50 -12.48
CA LYS A 20 -5.17 -4.14 -12.96
C LYS A 20 -6.39 -3.25 -12.81
N GLY A 21 -6.22 -2.07 -12.22
CA GLY A 21 -7.30 -1.12 -12.00
C GLY A 21 -8.14 -1.38 -10.74
N ASP A 22 -7.85 -2.44 -9.99
CA ASP A 22 -8.44 -2.63 -8.66
C ASP A 22 -8.06 -1.45 -7.76
N LYS A 23 -9.06 -0.85 -7.13
CA LYS A 23 -8.85 0.15 -6.08
C LYS A 23 -8.59 -0.57 -4.77
N VAL A 24 -7.39 -0.45 -4.25
CA VAL A 24 -6.92 -1.15 -3.04
C VAL A 24 -6.67 -0.17 -1.91
N ARG A 25 -6.82 -0.66 -0.69
CA ARG A 25 -6.33 -0.04 0.55
C ARG A 25 -5.41 -1.04 1.24
N PHE A 26 -4.20 -0.62 1.59
CA PHE A 26 -3.26 -1.47 2.31
C PHE A 26 -2.35 -0.65 3.23
N LEU A 27 -1.61 -1.35 4.07
CA LEU A 27 -0.63 -0.81 4.99
C LEU A 27 0.78 -1.24 4.54
N GLY A 28 1.74 -0.33 4.61
CA GLY A 28 3.14 -0.63 4.36
C GLY A 28 4.09 0.33 5.06
N CYS A 29 5.30 -0.16 5.35
CA CYS A 29 6.40 0.61 5.92
C CYS A 29 7.28 1.16 4.81
N VAL A 30 7.65 2.44 4.86
CA VAL A 30 8.58 3.05 3.91
C VAL A 30 9.96 2.42 4.08
N ASP A 31 10.45 1.82 3.00
CA ASP A 31 11.80 1.28 2.91
C ASP A 31 12.73 2.21 2.12
N GLU A 32 12.19 2.89 1.10
CA GLU A 32 12.92 3.80 0.23
C GLU A 32 11.95 4.79 -0.42
N TYR A 33 12.43 6.02 -0.69
CA TYR A 33 11.75 7.00 -1.54
C TYR A 33 12.64 7.38 -2.72
N VAL A 34 12.20 7.02 -3.93
CA VAL A 34 12.86 7.37 -5.19
C VAL A 34 12.29 8.69 -5.69
N VAL A 35 13.08 9.76 -5.56
CA VAL A 35 12.64 11.13 -5.86
C VAL A 35 12.39 11.34 -7.36
N GLU A 36 13.17 10.69 -8.23
CA GLU A 36 13.13 10.88 -9.69
C GLU A 36 11.73 10.68 -10.28
N ASP A 37 11.03 9.63 -9.83
CA ASP A 37 9.69 9.29 -10.31
C ASP A 37 8.59 9.44 -9.24
N ALA A 38 8.97 9.95 -8.06
CA ALA A 38 8.11 10.05 -6.88
C ALA A 38 7.51 8.68 -6.48
N THR A 39 8.35 7.67 -6.35
CA THR A 39 7.96 6.30 -5.98
C THR A 39 8.43 5.94 -4.58
N LEU A 40 7.51 5.51 -3.72
CA LEU A 40 7.81 4.88 -2.44
C LEU A 40 7.92 3.35 -2.61
N CYS A 41 8.98 2.76 -2.09
CA CYS A 41 9.06 1.33 -1.87
C CYS A 41 8.49 1.03 -0.49
N LEU A 42 7.30 0.41 -0.44
CA LEU A 42 6.66 0.01 0.80
C LEU A 42 6.85 -1.48 1.06
N LYS A 43 7.26 -1.85 2.28
CA LYS A 43 7.41 -3.24 2.71
C LYS A 43 6.47 -3.58 3.85
N HIS A 44 6.00 -4.81 3.85
CA HIS A 44 5.32 -5.39 5.00
C HIS A 44 5.59 -6.89 5.04
N ARG A 45 5.96 -7.39 6.21
CA ARG A 45 6.18 -8.82 6.47
C ARG A 45 5.05 -9.35 7.34
N TYR A 46 3.95 -9.74 6.70
CA TYR A 46 2.84 -10.40 7.38
C TYR A 46 2.24 -11.50 6.47
N PRO A 47 2.04 -12.72 7.00
CA PRO A 47 2.45 -13.18 8.33
C PRO A 47 3.99 -13.22 8.45
N ALA A 48 4.53 -13.15 9.67
CA ALA A 48 5.98 -13.10 9.92
C ALA A 48 6.76 -14.29 9.32
N SER A 49 6.09 -15.43 9.12
CA SER A 49 6.62 -16.64 8.48
C SER A 49 6.87 -16.50 6.98
N ALA A 50 6.24 -15.52 6.32
CA ALA A 50 6.38 -15.29 4.89
C ALA A 50 7.55 -14.33 4.58
N PRO A 51 8.14 -14.41 3.37
CA PRO A 51 9.08 -13.40 2.91
C PRO A 51 8.38 -12.04 2.81
N PRO A 52 9.08 -10.92 3.10
CA PRO A 52 8.51 -9.60 3.00
C PRO A 52 8.18 -9.30 1.54
N LYS A 53 7.01 -8.72 1.31
CA LYS A 53 6.63 -8.24 -0.02
C LYS A 53 6.91 -6.75 -0.09
N THR A 54 7.28 -6.29 -1.29
CA THR A 54 7.58 -4.89 -1.57
C THR A 54 6.63 -4.38 -2.66
N ALA A 55 5.98 -3.25 -2.41
CA ALA A 55 5.14 -2.55 -3.37
C ALA A 55 5.81 -1.23 -3.77
N ARG A 56 5.87 -0.96 -5.08
CA ARG A 56 6.30 0.32 -5.63
C ARG A 56 5.08 1.21 -5.81
N VAL A 57 4.99 2.25 -4.99
CA VAL A 57 3.83 3.12 -4.90
C VAL A 57 4.20 4.48 -5.48
N ASN A 58 3.66 4.81 -6.65
CA ASN A 58 3.81 6.14 -7.20
C ASN A 58 2.93 7.12 -6.42
N VAL A 59 3.53 8.15 -5.82
CA VAL A 59 2.85 9.16 -5.01
C VAL A 59 2.73 10.52 -5.67
N ARG A 60 3.05 10.63 -6.97
CA ARG A 60 3.06 11.91 -7.71
C ARG A 60 1.76 12.70 -7.56
N HIS A 61 0.60 12.03 -7.60
CA HIS A 61 -0.71 12.68 -7.49
C HIS A 61 -1.05 13.19 -6.08
N VAL A 62 -0.29 12.81 -5.06
CA VAL A 62 -0.55 13.18 -3.66
C VAL A 62 0.61 13.98 -3.05
N LEU A 63 1.64 14.34 -3.83
CA LEU A 63 2.81 15.07 -3.31
C LEU A 63 2.46 16.40 -2.63
N GLU A 64 1.42 17.09 -3.10
CA GLU A 64 0.99 18.36 -2.50
C GLU A 64 0.40 18.22 -1.10
N SER A 65 -0.08 17.02 -0.73
CA SER A 65 -0.71 16.75 0.56
C SER A 65 0.15 15.89 1.50
N VAL A 66 1.09 15.12 0.95
CA VAL A 66 2.00 14.27 1.72
C VAL A 66 3.03 15.12 2.47
N LYS A 67 3.23 14.81 3.76
CA LYS A 67 4.19 15.49 4.63
C LYS A 67 5.56 14.84 4.50
N ALA A 68 6.63 15.61 4.65
CA ALA A 68 7.99 15.08 4.60
C ALA A 68 8.21 13.84 5.49
N ARG A 69 7.70 13.87 6.73
CA ARG A 69 7.79 12.74 7.68
C ARG A 69 7.12 11.44 7.20
N GLU A 70 6.11 11.55 6.34
CA GLU A 70 5.42 10.39 5.78
C GLU A 70 6.29 9.71 4.71
N LEU A 71 7.32 10.40 4.20
CA LEU A 71 8.28 9.85 3.23
C LEU A 71 9.54 9.28 3.91
N ASP A 72 9.69 9.44 5.23
CA ASP A 72 10.86 8.96 5.97
C ASP A 72 10.87 7.43 6.06
N VAL A 73 12.05 6.85 5.94
CA VAL A 73 12.26 5.40 6.11
C VAL A 73 11.83 4.98 7.50
N GLY A 74 11.03 3.92 7.59
CA GLY A 74 10.45 3.41 8.84
C GLY A 74 9.03 3.91 9.13
N SER A 75 8.56 4.95 8.41
CA SER A 75 7.19 5.45 8.56
C SER A 75 6.17 4.42 8.05
N TRP A 76 5.14 4.17 8.85
CA TRP A 76 4.03 3.30 8.46
C TRP A 76 2.92 4.11 7.81
N LEU A 77 2.52 3.70 6.60
CA LEU A 77 1.56 4.43 5.79
C LEU A 77 0.36 3.57 5.44
N ASN A 78 -0.82 4.15 5.58
CA ASN A 78 -1.99 3.68 4.85
C ASN A 78 -1.96 4.26 3.44
N VAL A 79 -2.23 3.41 2.46
CA VAL A 79 -2.30 3.81 1.05
C VAL A 79 -3.66 3.41 0.50
N ILE A 80 -4.31 4.33 -0.21
CA ILE A 80 -5.36 4.01 -1.19
C ILE A 80 -4.81 4.30 -2.58
N GLY A 81 -4.92 3.32 -3.47
CA GLY A 81 -4.41 3.45 -4.83
C GLY A 81 -5.03 2.45 -5.80
N TYR A 82 -4.61 2.55 -7.05
CA TYR A 82 -4.99 1.64 -8.11
C TYR A 82 -3.82 0.75 -8.50
N VAL A 83 -4.05 -0.56 -8.61
CA VAL A 83 -3.03 -1.51 -9.04
C VAL A 83 -2.70 -1.28 -10.52
N GLU A 84 -1.42 -1.15 -10.80
CA GLU A 84 -0.90 -0.97 -12.16
C GLU A 84 -0.31 -2.27 -12.69
N LEU A 85 -0.62 -2.59 -13.94
CA LEU A 85 0.11 -3.64 -14.68
C LEU A 85 1.25 -2.97 -15.43
N ARG A 86 2.48 -3.32 -15.06
CA ARG A 86 3.68 -2.92 -15.79
C ARG A 86 4.36 -4.13 -16.43
N LYS A 87 5.29 -3.88 -17.35
CA LYS A 87 6.03 -4.96 -18.04
C LYS A 87 7.09 -5.57 -17.11
N GLU A 88 7.54 -4.77 -16.15
CA GLU A 88 8.48 -5.14 -15.12
C GLU A 88 7.82 -6.05 -14.08
N ALA A 89 8.57 -7.02 -13.57
CA ALA A 89 8.12 -7.85 -12.47
C ALA A 89 8.02 -7.01 -11.18
N GLY A 90 6.88 -7.07 -10.50
CA GLY A 90 6.69 -6.40 -9.21
C GLY A 90 5.24 -5.98 -8.97
N ILE A 91 5.01 -5.44 -7.77
CA ILE A 91 3.74 -4.83 -7.39
C ILE A 91 3.86 -3.32 -7.61
N PHE A 92 3.00 -2.77 -8.45
CA PHE A 92 2.96 -1.34 -8.75
C PHE A 92 1.59 -0.76 -8.42
N VAL A 93 1.57 0.38 -7.75
CA VAL A 93 0.33 1.05 -7.33
C VAL A 93 0.44 2.55 -7.59
N GLN A 94 -0.57 3.14 -8.23
CA GLN A 94 -0.72 4.59 -8.29
C GLN A 94 -1.53 5.05 -7.07
N ALA A 95 -0.91 5.78 -6.15
CA ALA A 95 -1.59 6.31 -4.98
C ALA A 95 -2.55 7.45 -5.35
N VAL A 96 -3.68 7.49 -4.66
CA VAL A 96 -4.66 8.59 -4.67
C VAL A 96 -4.94 9.14 -3.28
N ALA A 97 -4.52 8.43 -2.23
CA ALA A 97 -4.43 8.96 -0.87
C ALA A 97 -3.34 8.20 -0.10
N VAL A 98 -2.60 8.93 0.73
CA VAL A 98 -1.59 8.40 1.65
C VAL A 98 -1.72 9.14 2.96
N TRP A 99 -1.59 8.44 4.09
CA TRP A 99 -1.52 9.07 5.40
C TRP A 99 -0.77 8.18 6.40
N ASP A 100 -0.14 8.84 7.36
CA ASP A 100 0.52 8.20 8.50
C ASP A 100 -0.41 7.23 9.25
N ALA A 101 0.10 6.03 9.56
CA ALA A 101 -0.64 5.01 10.28
C ALA A 101 -0.49 5.11 11.81
N GLY A 102 0.40 5.99 12.31
CA GLY A 102 0.72 6.13 13.72
C GLY A 102 1.23 4.84 14.35
N ASP A 103 0.98 4.71 15.66
CA ASP A 103 1.34 3.54 16.47
C ASP A 103 0.36 2.39 16.21
N VAL A 104 0.46 1.78 15.04
CA VAL A 104 -0.35 0.62 14.64
C VAL A 104 0.23 -0.68 15.21
N ASP A 105 -0.60 -1.49 15.86
CA ASP A 105 -0.28 -2.89 16.15
C ASP A 105 -0.38 -3.70 14.84
N LEU A 106 0.78 -4.01 14.27
CA LEU A 106 0.91 -4.66 12.97
C LEU A 106 0.33 -6.07 12.95
N GLU A 107 0.49 -6.80 14.05
CA GLU A 107 0.00 -8.16 14.21
C GLU A 107 -1.53 -8.17 14.36
N ALA A 108 -2.08 -7.25 15.17
CA ALA A 108 -3.52 -7.08 15.27
C ALA A 108 -4.14 -6.61 13.94
N TYR A 109 -3.48 -5.69 13.22
CA TYR A 109 -3.91 -5.24 11.89
C TYR A 109 -3.98 -6.42 10.91
N GLY A 110 -2.92 -7.21 10.81
CA GLY A 110 -2.86 -8.35 9.90
C GLY A 110 -3.98 -9.35 10.18
N ARG A 111 -4.15 -9.75 11.45
CA ARG A 111 -5.22 -10.68 11.87
C ARG A 111 -6.61 -10.13 11.58
N ALA A 112 -6.82 -8.83 11.77
CA ALA A 112 -8.12 -8.20 11.48
C ALA A 112 -8.43 -8.20 9.98
N VAL A 113 -7.43 -8.01 9.12
CA VAL A 113 -7.60 -8.11 7.65
C VAL A 113 -7.92 -9.54 7.23
N ASP A 114 -7.22 -10.54 7.79
CA ASP A 114 -7.49 -11.96 7.52
C ASP A 114 -8.90 -12.36 7.95
N ALA A 115 -9.31 -11.98 9.17
CA ALA A 115 -10.63 -12.27 9.70
C ALA A 115 -11.75 -11.64 8.83
N ARG A 116 -11.52 -10.42 8.34
CA ARG A 116 -12.46 -9.76 7.43
C ARG A 116 -12.58 -10.50 6.10
N ASN A 117 -11.46 -10.98 5.53
CA ASN A 117 -11.48 -11.71 4.27
C ASN A 117 -12.17 -13.08 4.40
N ALA A 118 -12.09 -13.72 5.56
CA ALA A 118 -12.76 -15.00 5.82
C ALA A 118 -14.28 -14.86 6.04
N ALA A 119 -14.77 -13.67 6.38
CA ALA A 119 -16.17 -13.41 6.68
C ALA A 119 -17.00 -12.89 5.48
N GLY A 120 -16.36 -12.56 4.36
CA GLY A 120 -16.99 -12.08 3.13
C GLY A 120 -17.02 -13.13 2.04
#